data_AF-A0AA92T5U5-F1
#
_entry.id   AF-A0AA92T5U5-F1
#
_cell.length_a   1.000
_cell.length_b   1.000
_cell.length_c   1.000
_cell.angle_alpha   90.00
_cell.angle_beta   90.00
_cell.angle_gamma   90.00
#
_symmetry.space_group_name_H-M   'P 1'
#
loop_
_entity.id
_entity.type
_entity.pdbx_description
1 polymer ?
#
loop_
_entity_poly.entity_id
_entity_poly.type
_entity_poly.pdbx_seq_one_letter_code
_entity_poly.pdbx_strand_id
1 'polypeptide(L)'
;MTTEGGFKKGDVITVSGVFNNSDNTKKAAVAFFTGEVGAKAKTYHTTEQFINSKLAADDPTEEQITLAEDMPGVKFGRSGNTGACVVKVTVVRGGTSTGISSVNAAAAKKNGKTYNMAGQEVSSSAKGIVIKNGKKYVK
;
A
#
# COMPACT_ATOMS: atom_id res chain seq x y z
N MET A 1 -4.21 8.89 9.07
CA MET A 1 -3.80 7.48 9.11
C MET A 1 -2.36 7.37 8.64
N THR A 2 -1.60 6.52 9.31
CA THR A 2 -0.22 6.16 8.96
C THR A 2 -0.07 4.65 9.12
N THR A 3 0.86 4.07 8.38
CA THR A 3 1.24 2.65 8.50
C THR A 3 2.75 2.57 8.28
N GLU A 4 3.39 1.54 8.83
CA GLU A 4 4.78 1.26 8.53
C GLU A 4 4.97 1.06 7.01
N GLY A 5 5.99 1.70 6.43
CA GLY A 5 6.23 1.70 4.99
C GLY A 5 5.32 2.60 4.14
N GLY A 6 4.34 3.28 4.76
CA GLY A 6 3.35 4.10 4.08
C GLY A 6 2.32 3.29 3.29
N PHE A 7 1.34 4.00 2.74
CA PHE A 7 0.38 3.45 1.79
C PHE A 7 1.02 3.35 0.40
N LYS A 8 0.62 2.33 -0.35
CA LYS A 8 1.21 2.01 -1.65
C LYS A 8 0.27 2.32 -2.80
N LYS A 9 0.86 2.64 -3.96
CA LYS A 9 0.12 2.68 -5.21
C LYS A 9 -0.66 1.37 -5.38
N GLY A 10 -1.95 1.50 -5.69
CA GLY A 10 -2.87 0.37 -5.82
C GLY A 10 -3.66 0.06 -4.55
N ASP A 11 -3.27 0.57 -3.37
CA ASP A 11 -4.08 0.44 -2.16
C ASP A 11 -5.47 1.05 -2.40
N VAL A 12 -6.50 0.37 -1.93
CA VAL A 12 -7.90 0.78 -2.10
C VAL A 12 -8.40 1.35 -0.79
N ILE A 13 -8.79 2.61 -0.81
CA ILE A 13 -9.44 3.30 0.29
C ILE A 13 -10.94 3.31 0.04
N THR A 14 -11.70 2.81 1.00
CA THR A 14 -13.17 2.92 1.02
C THR A 14 -13.55 3.91 2.09
N VAL A 15 -14.44 4.84 1.75
CA VAL A 15 -15.00 5.82 2.69
C VAL A 15 -16.50 5.91 2.52
N SER A 16 -17.21 6.14 3.62
CA SER A 16 -18.62 6.49 3.57
C SER A 16 -18.96 7.43 4.73
N GLY A 17 -20.01 8.22 4.53
CA GLY A 17 -20.43 9.20 5.51
C GLY A 17 -21.80 9.78 5.22
N VAL A 18 -22.27 10.58 6.16
CA VAL A 18 -23.57 11.26 6.13
C VAL A 18 -23.44 12.68 6.65
N PHE A 19 -24.44 13.50 6.38
CA PHE A 19 -24.63 14.77 7.05
C PHE A 19 -26.11 15.09 7.23
N ASN A 20 -26.41 16.02 8.12
CA ASN A 20 -27.76 16.51 8.32
C ASN A 20 -27.75 18.04 8.28
N ASN A 21 -28.37 18.60 7.25
CA ASN A 21 -28.63 20.02 7.15
C ASN A 21 -30.00 20.25 6.48
N SER A 22 -30.80 21.13 7.08
CA SER A 22 -32.10 21.52 6.51
C SER A 22 -31.96 22.35 5.23
N ASP A 23 -30.80 22.97 5.00
CA ASP A 23 -30.48 23.68 3.77
C ASP A 23 -29.81 22.72 2.77
N ASN A 24 -30.57 22.32 1.74
CA ASN A 24 -30.10 21.40 0.69
C ASN A 24 -29.03 21.99 -0.25
N THR A 25 -28.70 23.28 -0.13
CA THR A 25 -27.54 23.87 -0.84
C THR A 25 -26.21 23.55 -0.14
N LYS A 26 -26.27 23.08 1.11
CA LYS A 26 -25.09 22.70 1.87
C LYS A 26 -24.49 21.41 1.34
N LYS A 27 -23.16 21.38 1.34
CA LYS A 27 -22.36 20.26 0.83
C LYS A 27 -21.44 19.75 1.92
N ALA A 28 -21.42 18.43 2.05
CA ALA A 28 -20.53 17.69 2.93
C ALA A 28 -19.80 16.64 2.10
N ALA A 29 -18.52 16.87 1.81
CA ALA A 29 -17.61 15.87 1.28
C ALA A 29 -16.34 15.84 2.14
N VAL A 30 -15.49 14.85 1.90
CA VAL A 30 -14.21 14.68 2.57
C VAL A 30 -13.10 14.67 1.53
N ALA A 31 -12.06 15.46 1.77
CA ALA A 31 -10.84 15.45 0.99
C ALA A 31 -9.79 14.55 1.67
N PHE A 32 -9.12 13.75 0.84
CA PHE A 32 -7.93 12.98 1.18
C PHE A 32 -6.70 13.77 0.76
N PHE A 33 -5.80 14.03 1.69
CA PHE A 33 -4.61 14.81 1.40
C PHE A 33 -3.39 14.40 2.21
N THR A 34 -2.23 14.81 1.72
CA THR A 34 -0.95 14.82 2.44
C THR A 34 -0.47 16.25 2.61
N GLY A 35 0.50 16.43 3.51
CA GLY A 35 1.10 17.73 3.79
C GLY A 35 1.23 17.96 5.29
N GLU A 36 2.20 18.79 5.66
CA GLU A 36 2.40 19.23 7.05
C GLU A 36 1.34 20.25 7.46
N VAL A 37 1.15 20.41 8.78
CA VAL A 37 0.22 21.43 9.30
C VAL A 37 0.73 22.81 8.90
N GLY A 38 -0.12 23.62 8.26
CA GLY A 38 0.24 24.96 7.79
C GLY A 38 0.93 25.01 6.42
N ALA A 39 1.27 23.87 5.82
CA ALA A 39 1.80 23.80 4.45
C ALA A 39 0.66 23.63 3.42
N LYS A 40 0.95 23.96 2.16
CA LYS A 40 0.02 23.68 1.05
C LYS A 40 -0.13 22.16 0.92
N ALA A 41 -1.31 21.66 1.22
CA ALA A 41 -1.63 20.24 1.11
C ALA A 41 -1.73 19.80 -0.35
N LYS A 42 -1.32 18.56 -0.63
CA LYS A 42 -1.63 17.87 -1.89
C LYS A 42 -2.90 17.06 -1.68
N THR A 43 -3.99 17.51 -2.29
CA THR A 43 -5.25 16.75 -2.33
C THR A 43 -5.18 15.70 -3.41
N TYR A 44 -5.49 14.45 -3.06
CA TYR A 44 -5.51 13.33 -4.00
C TYR A 44 -6.91 13.03 -4.50
N HIS A 45 -7.88 13.17 -3.59
CA HIS A 45 -9.26 12.87 -3.88
C HIS A 45 -10.17 13.71 -3.01
N THR A 46 -11.33 14.06 -3.53
CA THR A 46 -12.45 14.59 -2.75
C THR A 46 -13.63 13.71 -3.04
N THR A 47 -14.25 13.16 -2.00
CA THR A 47 -15.44 12.32 -2.15
C THR A 47 -16.54 13.06 -2.88
N GLU A 48 -17.49 12.31 -3.39
CA GLU A 48 -18.80 12.85 -3.68
C GLU A 48 -19.45 13.41 -2.41
N GLN A 49 -20.54 14.15 -2.61
CA GLN A 49 -21.34 14.65 -1.52
C GLN A 49 -21.95 13.48 -0.75
N PHE A 50 -21.68 13.42 0.55
CA PHE A 50 -22.32 12.49 1.46
C PHE A 50 -23.84 12.69 1.51
N ILE A 51 -24.57 11.69 1.98
CA ILE A 51 -26.04 11.72 1.99
C ILE A 51 -26.53 12.76 3.02
N ASN A 52 -27.44 13.67 2.62
CA ASN A 52 -28.08 14.64 3.51
C ASN A 52 -29.23 14.03 4.34
N SER A 53 -29.68 14.74 5.38
CA SER A 53 -30.84 14.42 6.21
C SER A 53 -30.67 13.14 7.03
N LYS A 54 -29.42 12.82 7.40
CA LYS A 54 -29.07 11.60 8.14
C LYS A 54 -28.22 11.95 9.35
N LEU A 55 -28.63 11.46 10.52
CA LEU A 55 -27.93 11.65 11.81
C LEU A 55 -27.02 10.46 12.18
N ALA A 56 -27.21 9.32 11.54
CA ALA A 56 -26.56 8.06 11.87
C ALA A 56 -26.22 7.24 10.61
N ALA A 57 -25.56 6.11 10.83
CA ALA A 57 -25.01 5.17 9.84
C ALA A 57 -26.06 4.38 9.04
N ASP A 58 -27.27 4.89 8.83
CA ASP A 58 -28.31 4.17 8.09
C ASP A 58 -28.02 4.23 6.58
N ASP A 59 -27.32 3.20 6.09
CA ASP A 59 -26.93 2.90 4.72
C ASP A 59 -26.17 4.02 3.99
N PRO A 60 -24.98 4.46 4.48
CA PRO A 60 -24.18 5.44 3.76
C PRO A 60 -23.59 4.81 2.48
N THR A 61 -23.60 5.57 1.38
CA THR A 61 -22.97 5.13 0.13
C THR A 61 -21.45 5.03 0.31
N GLU A 62 -20.90 3.87 -0.02
CA GLU A 62 -19.46 3.67 -0.05
C GLU A 62 -18.86 4.21 -1.34
N GLU A 63 -17.78 4.98 -1.21
CA GLU A 63 -16.94 5.41 -2.31
C GLU A 63 -15.58 4.74 -2.17
N GLN A 64 -15.07 4.20 -3.29
CA GLN A 64 -13.77 3.52 -3.34
C GLN A 64 -12.80 4.29 -4.22
N ILE A 65 -11.58 4.46 -3.71
CA ILE A 65 -10.49 5.15 -4.40
C ILE A 65 -9.26 4.25 -4.40
N THR A 66 -8.74 3.96 -5.58
CA THR A 66 -7.44 3.29 -5.74
C THR A 66 -6.33 4.33 -5.77
N LEU A 67 -5.34 4.20 -4.89
CA LEU A 67 -4.21 5.13 -4.83
C LEU A 67 -3.38 5.06 -6.12
N ALA A 68 -3.20 6.22 -6.77
CA ALA A 68 -2.42 6.32 -8.01
C ALA A 68 -0.90 6.33 -7.79
N GLU A 69 -0.45 6.60 -6.57
CA GLU A 69 0.94 6.75 -6.16
C GLU A 69 1.14 6.37 -4.68
N ASP A 70 2.39 6.12 -4.28
CA ASP A 70 2.75 5.86 -2.88
C ASP A 70 2.52 7.11 -2.01
N MET A 71 2.05 6.90 -0.77
CA MET A 71 1.74 7.98 0.16
C MET A 71 2.28 7.67 1.55
N PRO A 72 3.11 8.55 2.16
CA PRO A 72 3.67 8.29 3.49
C PRO A 72 2.60 8.28 4.59
N GLY A 73 1.46 8.91 4.35
CA GLY A 73 0.28 8.88 5.20
C GLY A 73 -0.91 9.48 4.46
N VAL A 74 -2.11 9.33 5.03
CA VAL A 74 -3.33 9.90 4.46
C VAL A 74 -4.06 10.66 5.56
N LYS A 75 -4.38 11.94 5.31
CA LYS A 75 -5.18 12.79 6.20
C LYS A 75 -6.56 13.01 5.58
N PHE A 76 -7.53 13.22 6.44
CA PHE A 76 -8.92 13.47 6.09
C PHE A 76 -9.29 14.87 6.54
N GLY A 77 -9.98 15.60 5.70
CA GLY A 77 -10.48 16.92 6.05
C GLY A 77 -11.79 17.20 5.35
N ARG A 78 -12.60 18.03 6.00
CA ARG A 78 -13.86 18.48 5.47
C ARG A 78 -13.64 19.26 4.18
N SER A 79 -14.32 18.85 3.11
CA SER A 79 -14.38 19.57 1.84
C SER A 79 -15.84 19.94 1.58
N GLY A 80 -16.22 21.15 1.97
CA GLY A 80 -17.62 21.56 1.95
C GLY A 80 -17.87 22.75 2.85
N ASN A 81 -19.14 23.15 2.99
CA ASN A 81 -19.55 24.32 3.77
C ASN A 81 -20.43 23.95 4.99
N THR A 82 -20.62 22.66 5.27
CA THR A 82 -21.25 22.15 6.50
C THR A 82 -20.40 21.03 7.11
N GLY A 83 -20.71 20.65 8.35
CA GLY A 83 -20.13 19.48 9.02
C GLY A 83 -20.54 18.16 8.35
N ALA A 84 -19.69 17.15 8.49
CA ALA A 84 -19.90 15.81 7.94
C ALA A 84 -19.57 14.77 9.02
N CYS A 85 -20.32 13.67 9.05
CA CYS A 85 -20.03 12.50 9.86
C CYS A 85 -19.42 11.41 8.95
N VAL A 86 -18.18 11.03 9.20
CA VAL A 86 -17.56 9.89 8.53
C VAL A 86 -17.95 8.63 9.30
N VAL A 87 -18.57 7.67 8.60
CA VAL A 87 -19.11 6.45 9.21
C VAL A 87 -18.14 5.29 9.05
N LYS A 88 -17.50 5.17 7.88
CA LYS A 88 -16.54 4.10 7.58
C LYS A 88 -15.32 4.66 6.88
N VAL A 89 -14.16 4.17 7.29
CA VAL A 89 -12.91 4.28 6.53
C VAL A 89 -12.21 2.93 6.60
N THR A 90 -11.95 2.31 5.45
CA THR A 90 -11.12 1.10 5.35
C THR A 90 -10.05 1.30 4.31
N VAL A 91 -8.87 0.73 4.55
CA VAL A 91 -7.79 0.69 3.56
C VAL A 91 -7.36 -0.75 3.38
N VAL A 92 -7.36 -1.21 2.14
CA VAL A 92 -6.95 -2.57 1.76
C VAL A 92 -5.73 -2.48 0.85
N ARG A 93 -4.71 -3.28 1.16
CA ARG A 93 -3.49 -3.40 0.33
C ARG A 93 -3.87 -3.87 -1.07
N GLY A 94 -3.51 -3.09 -2.07
CA GLY A 94 -3.76 -3.43 -3.47
C GLY A 94 -2.85 -4.55 -3.97
N GLY A 95 -3.38 -5.41 -4.84
CA GLY A 95 -2.62 -6.46 -5.51
C GLY A 95 -2.36 -7.71 -4.68
N THR A 96 -1.70 -8.71 -5.28
CA THR A 96 -1.36 -9.97 -4.61
C THR A 96 -0.19 -9.74 -3.65
N SER A 97 -0.45 -9.72 -2.35
CA SER A 97 0.61 -9.76 -1.35
C SER A 97 1.39 -11.05 -1.51
N THR A 98 2.65 -10.97 -1.94
CA THR A 98 3.53 -12.15 -2.02
C THR A 98 3.99 -12.61 -0.63
N GLY A 99 3.73 -11.82 0.43
CA GLY A 99 4.24 -12.08 1.78
C GLY A 99 5.75 -11.94 1.92
N ILE A 100 6.46 -11.52 0.86
CA ILE A 100 7.91 -11.38 0.82
C ILE A 100 8.26 -9.90 0.93
N SER A 101 8.89 -9.50 2.05
CA SER A 101 9.33 -8.11 2.28
C SER A 101 10.64 -7.77 1.57
N SER A 102 11.50 -8.76 1.36
CA SER A 102 12.73 -8.65 0.57
C SER A 102 13.30 -10.03 0.25
N VAL A 103 14.05 -10.14 -0.86
CA VAL A 103 14.90 -11.30 -1.16
C VAL A 103 16.32 -10.80 -1.36
N ASN A 104 17.19 -11.00 -0.37
CA ASN A 104 18.60 -10.69 -0.52
C ASN A 104 19.34 -11.94 -0.99
N ALA A 105 19.35 -12.17 -2.30
CA ALA A 105 20.19 -13.18 -2.90
C ALA A 105 21.61 -12.62 -3.03
N ALA A 106 22.50 -12.98 -2.10
CA ALA A 106 23.91 -12.65 -2.24
C ALA A 106 24.40 -13.14 -3.62
N ALA A 107 25.02 -12.24 -4.40
CA ALA A 107 25.58 -12.60 -5.70
C ALA A 107 26.48 -13.83 -5.51
N ALA A 108 26.23 -14.90 -6.28
CA ALA A 108 27.00 -16.12 -6.17
C ALA A 108 28.50 -15.77 -6.32
N LYS A 109 29.31 -16.01 -5.28
CA LYS A 109 30.74 -15.66 -5.27
C LYS A 109 31.35 -16.19 -6.56
N LYS A 110 31.89 -15.34 -7.45
CA LYS A 110 32.43 -15.78 -8.75
C LYS A 110 33.49 -16.88 -8.59
N ASN A 111 34.18 -16.92 -7.43
CA ASN A 111 35.17 -17.93 -7.05
C ASN A 111 34.79 -18.73 -5.79
N GLY A 112 33.57 -19.26 -5.70
CA GLY A 112 33.20 -20.18 -4.62
C GLY A 112 33.99 -21.49 -4.63
N LYS A 113 34.06 -22.15 -3.46
CA LYS A 113 34.60 -23.50 -3.27
C LYS A 113 33.90 -24.51 -4.20
N THR A 114 34.63 -25.55 -4.61
CA THR A 114 34.09 -26.64 -5.46
C THR A 114 33.76 -27.82 -4.56
N TYR A 115 32.61 -28.45 -4.77
CA TYR A 115 32.17 -29.62 -4.01
C TYR A 115 31.86 -30.79 -4.93
N ASN A 116 32.12 -32.02 -4.48
CA ASN A 116 31.60 -33.21 -5.16
C ASN A 116 30.11 -33.44 -4.81
N MET A 117 29.50 -34.48 -5.39
CA MET A 117 28.09 -34.83 -5.13
C MET A 117 27.80 -35.24 -3.68
N ALA A 118 28.83 -35.61 -2.91
CA ALA A 118 28.70 -35.91 -1.48
C ALA A 118 28.83 -34.66 -0.59
N GLY A 119 28.99 -33.47 -1.17
CA GLY A 119 29.13 -32.22 -0.43
C GLY A 119 30.52 -31.99 0.17
N GLN A 120 31.52 -32.79 -0.21
CA GLN A 120 32.90 -32.61 0.23
C GLN A 120 33.60 -31.57 -0.63
N GLU A 121 34.37 -30.67 0.00
CA GLU A 121 35.20 -29.71 -0.73
C GLU A 121 36.29 -30.46 -1.51
N VAL A 122 36.44 -30.13 -2.79
CA VAL A 122 37.42 -30.75 -3.70
C VAL A 122 38.20 -29.68 -4.45
N SER A 123 39.35 -30.08 -5.00
CA SER A 123 40.15 -29.20 -5.84
C SER A 123 39.37 -28.74 -7.08
N SER A 124 39.79 -27.61 -7.65
CA SER A 124 39.25 -27.11 -8.92
C SER A 124 39.50 -28.05 -10.10
N SER A 125 40.43 -29.00 -9.98
CA SER A 125 40.80 -30.02 -10.97
C SER A 125 40.08 -31.37 -10.79
N ALA A 126 39.14 -31.47 -9.85
CA ALA A 126 38.35 -32.69 -9.65
C ALA A 126 37.56 -33.05 -10.93
N LYS A 127 37.62 -34.33 -11.31
CA LYS A 127 36.91 -34.90 -12.47
C LYS A 127 35.49 -35.32 -12.09
N GLY A 128 34.60 -35.36 -13.09
CA GLY A 128 33.21 -35.77 -12.94
C GLY A 128 32.26 -34.60 -12.66
N ILE A 129 31.11 -34.90 -12.04
CA ILE A 129 30.10 -33.89 -11.71
C ILE A 129 30.52 -33.16 -10.43
N VAL A 130 30.69 -31.84 -10.54
CA VAL A 130 31.04 -30.97 -9.42
C VAL A 130 30.03 -29.83 -9.27
N ILE A 131 29.87 -29.33 -8.06
CA ILE A 131 29.01 -28.20 -7.72
C ILE A 131 29.91 -26.99 -7.41
N LYS A 132 29.71 -25.88 -8.14
CA LYS A 132 30.37 -24.60 -7.88
C LYS A 132 29.33 -23.49 -7.98
N ASN A 133 29.31 -22.58 -7.00
CA ASN A 133 28.39 -21.44 -6.99
C ASN A 133 26.91 -21.84 -7.14
N GLY A 134 26.52 -22.99 -6.56
CA GLY A 134 25.16 -23.54 -6.65
C GLY A 134 24.79 -24.13 -8.02
N LYS A 135 25.72 -24.23 -8.97
CA LYS A 135 25.51 -24.80 -10.30
C LYS A 135 26.34 -26.09 -10.47
N LYS A 136 25.77 -27.06 -11.19
CA LYS A 136 26.44 -28.32 -11.54
C LYS A 136 27.29 -28.12 -12.81
N TYR A 137 28.49 -28.70 -12.82
CA TYR A 137 29.44 -28.70 -13.93
C TYR A 137 29.99 -30.11 -14.15
N VAL A 138 30.34 -30.46 -15.38
CA VAL A 138 31.08 -31.68 -15.73
C VAL A 138 32.51 -31.27 -16.08
N LYS A 139 33.49 -31.91 -15.45
CA LYS A 139 34.93 -31.68 -15.64
C LYS A 139 35.70 -32.95 -15.92
#